data_AF-A0A2G6QY75-F1
#
_entry.id   AF-A0A2G6QY75-F1
#
_cell.length_a   1.000
_cell.length_b   1.000
_cell.length_c   1.000
_cell.angle_alpha   90.00
_cell.angle_beta   90.00
_cell.angle_gamma   90.00
#
_symmetry.space_group_name_H-M   'P 1'
#
loop_
_entity.id
_entity.type
_entity.pdbx_description
1 polymer ?
#
loop_
_entity_poly.entity_id
_entity_poly.type
_entity_poly.pdbx_seq_one_letter_code
_entity_poly.pdbx_strand_id
1 'polypeptide(L)'
;MKLNKPNSPFYRWWNSYTGRRIVTATYSLGASVVIIGALFKILHLPYANVVLGVGMMVEAFIFALGVFDKPYREYDWSKIFDFKAEKPLDSTQLKGGGGAILKGEGV
;
A
#
# COMPACT_ATOMS: atom_id res chain seq x y z
N MET A 1 -33.04 -6.66 6.78
CA MET A 1 -32.88 -5.58 5.79
C MET A 1 -31.49 -5.71 5.16
N LYS A 2 -31.36 -6.25 3.93
CA LYS A 2 -30.07 -6.43 3.26
C LYS A 2 -29.68 -5.09 2.62
N LEU A 3 -28.65 -4.43 3.15
CA LEU A 3 -28.09 -3.21 2.56
C LEU A 3 -27.44 -3.58 1.22
N ASN A 4 -28.09 -3.22 0.12
CA ASN A 4 -27.55 -3.35 -1.23
C ASN A 4 -26.36 -2.38 -1.36
N LYS A 5 -25.13 -2.89 -1.44
CA LYS A 5 -23.95 -2.04 -1.64
C LYS A 5 -24.03 -1.44 -3.04
N PRO A 6 -23.99 -0.11 -3.21
CA PRO A 6 -24.00 0.51 -4.53
C PRO A 6 -22.79 0.02 -5.33
N ASN A 7 -23.09 -0.70 -6.40
CA ASN A 7 -22.14 -1.32 -7.32
C ASN A 7 -21.74 -0.33 -8.41
N SER A 8 -21.12 0.80 -8.06
CA SER A 8 -20.57 1.70 -9.07
C SER A 8 -19.20 1.19 -9.58
N PRO A 9 -19.00 1.05 -10.90
CA PRO A 9 -17.74 0.58 -11.49
C PRO A 9 -16.57 1.51 -11.15
N PHE A 10 -16.85 2.80 -10.97
CA PHE A 10 -15.90 3.82 -10.57
C PHE A 10 -15.26 3.55 -9.20
N TYR A 11 -16.06 3.21 -8.18
CA TYR A 11 -15.56 2.94 -6.83
C TYR A 11 -14.70 1.67 -6.77
N ARG A 12 -15.05 0.67 -7.58
CA ARG A 12 -14.28 -0.58 -7.70
C ARG A 12 -12.94 -0.35 -8.38
N TRP A 13 -12.90 0.50 -9.40
CA TRP A 13 -11.68 0.89 -10.10
C TRP A 13 -10.76 1.75 -9.21
N TRP A 14 -11.33 2.75 -8.51
CA TRP A 14 -10.58 3.62 -7.58
C TRP A 14 -9.91 2.85 -6.45
N ASN A 15 -10.60 1.85 -5.86
CA ASN A 15 -10.05 1.07 -4.75
C ASN A 15 -9.09 -0.07 -5.19
N SER A 16 -8.89 -0.26 -6.49
CA SER A 16 -7.98 -1.29 -7.02
C SER A 16 -6.51 -0.94 -6.78
N TYR A 17 -5.64 -1.96 -6.72
CA TYR A 17 -4.18 -1.78 -6.62
C TYR A 17 -3.61 -0.87 -7.73
N THR A 18 -4.20 -0.93 -8.93
CA THR A 18 -3.84 -0.06 -10.06
C THR A 18 -4.29 1.38 -9.84
N GLY A 19 -5.49 1.59 -9.28
CA GLY A 19 -6.03 2.93 -9.01
C GLY A 19 -5.14 3.71 -8.02
N ARG A 20 -4.70 3.04 -6.94
CA ARG A 20 -3.76 3.63 -5.97
C ARG A 20 -2.44 4.07 -6.60
N ARG A 21 -1.88 3.28 -7.53
CA ARG A 21 -0.65 3.64 -8.25
C ARG A 21 -0.85 4.84 -9.17
N ILE A 22 -2.00 4.92 -9.85
CA ILE A 22 -2.32 6.06 -10.71
C ILE A 22 -2.44 7.33 -9.87
N VAL A 23 -3.11 7.28 -8.72
CA VAL A 23 -3.25 8.43 -7.82
C VAL A 23 -1.88 8.94 -7.35
N THR A 24 -1.00 8.05 -6.87
CA THR A 24 0.38 8.43 -6.52
C THR A 24 1.15 9.01 -7.72
N ALA A 25 1.02 8.40 -8.90
CA ALA A 25 1.66 8.91 -10.11
C ALA A 25 1.13 10.28 -10.55
N THR A 26 -0.17 10.54 -10.40
CA THR A 26 -0.79 11.84 -10.73
C THR A 26 -0.29 12.94 -9.80
N TYR A 27 -0.14 12.68 -8.49
CA TYR A 27 0.50 13.65 -7.59
C TYR A 27 1.93 13.98 -8.01
N SER A 28 2.74 12.96 -8.33
CA SER A 28 4.11 13.19 -8.79
C SER A 28 4.18 13.91 -10.14
N LEU A 29 3.22 13.62 -11.04
CA LEU A 29 3.13 14.25 -12.35
C LEU A 29 2.72 15.72 -12.24
N GLY A 30 1.75 16.06 -11.39
CA GLY A 30 1.37 17.45 -11.11
C GLY A 30 2.55 18.27 -10.59
N ALA A 31 3.28 17.74 -9.61
CA ALA A 31 4.44 18.40 -9.02
C ALA A 31 5.52 18.69 -10.08
N SER A 32 5.75 17.76 -11.01
CA SER A 32 6.70 17.96 -12.10
C SER A 32 6.37 19.15 -13.00
N VAL A 33 5.08 19.35 -13.31
CA VAL A 33 4.62 20.46 -14.16
C VAL A 33 4.82 21.79 -13.45
N VAL A 34 4.60 21.86 -12.13
CA VAL A 34 4.87 23.06 -11.32
C VAL A 34 6.35 23.38 -11.28
N ILE A 35 7.21 22.38 -11.10
CA ILE A 35 8.67 22.57 -11.09
C ILE A 35 9.14 23.12 -12.44
N ILE A 36 8.60 22.63 -13.55
CA ILE A 36 8.88 23.18 -14.90
C ILE A 36 8.40 24.64 -14.99
N GLY A 37 7.20 24.96 -14.51
CA GLY A 37 6.71 26.34 -14.49
C GLY A 37 7.59 27.30 -13.67
N ALA A 38 8.06 26.86 -12.50
CA ALA A 38 9.00 27.60 -11.66
C ALA A 38 10.36 27.79 -12.36
N LEU A 39 10.86 26.76 -13.05
CA LEU A 39 12.10 26.84 -13.83
C LEU A 39 12.00 27.91 -14.93
N PHE A 40 10.90 27.93 -15.68
CA PHE A 40 10.65 28.96 -16.71
C PHE A 40 10.62 30.37 -16.10
N LYS A 41 10.07 30.52 -14.89
CA LYS A 41 10.04 31.80 -14.16
C LYS A 41 11.44 32.29 -13.77
N ILE A 42 12.32 31.40 -13.33
CA ILE A 42 13.72 31.72 -12.99
C ILE A 42 14.51 32.09 -14.25
N LEU A 43 14.29 31.39 -15.36
CA LEU A 43 14.99 31.62 -16.63
C LEU A 43 14.48 32.86 -17.40
N HIS A 44 13.46 33.57 -16.90
CA HIS A 44 12.86 34.76 -17.51
C HIS A 44 12.41 34.55 -18.96
N LEU A 45 11.95 33.34 -19.28
CA LEU A 45 11.45 33.03 -20.60
C LEU A 45 10.09 33.70 -20.87
N PRO A 46 9.79 34.06 -22.12
CA PRO A 46 8.44 34.48 -22.50
C PRO A 46 7.45 33.36 -22.15
N TYR A 47 6.24 33.73 -21.74
CA TYR A 47 5.18 32.81 -21.27
C TYR A 47 5.39 32.14 -19.90
N ALA A 48 6.47 32.44 -19.17
CA ALA A 48 6.72 31.83 -17.86
C ALA A 48 5.55 31.98 -16.86
N ASN A 49 4.89 33.14 -16.83
CA ASN A 49 3.74 33.37 -15.96
C ASN A 49 2.54 32.46 -16.31
N VAL A 50 2.34 32.19 -17.59
CA VAL A 50 1.23 31.34 -18.07
C VAL A 50 1.51 29.89 -17.70
N VAL A 51 2.72 29.38 -17.98
CA VAL A 51 3.11 28.00 -17.65
C VAL A 51 3.09 27.78 -16.15
N LEU A 52 3.61 28.74 -15.36
CA LEU A 52 3.56 28.68 -13.90
C LEU A 52 2.12 28.72 -13.38
N GLY A 53 1.28 29.62 -13.90
CA GLY A 53 -0.13 29.72 -13.51
C GLY A 53 -0.89 28.43 -13.80
N VAL A 54 -0.69 27.83 -14.97
CA VAL A 54 -1.30 26.54 -15.35
C VAL A 54 -0.81 25.41 -14.44
N GLY A 55 0.49 25.33 -14.17
CA GLY A 55 1.04 24.33 -13.26
C GLY A 55 0.44 24.45 -11.86
N MET A 56 0.39 25.67 -11.31
CA MET A 56 -0.18 25.92 -9.97
C MET A 56 -1.68 25.60 -9.92
N MET A 57 -2.43 25.87 -10.99
CA MET A 57 -3.84 25.49 -11.09
C MET A 57 -4.01 23.97 -11.09
N VAL A 58 -3.21 23.25 -11.89
CA VAL A 58 -3.23 21.78 -11.95
C VAL A 58 -2.95 21.17 -10.58
N GLU A 59 -1.91 21.64 -9.87
CA GLU A 59 -1.61 21.18 -8.51
C GLU A 59 -2.75 21.47 -7.54
N ALA A 60 -3.34 22.67 -7.58
CA ALA A 60 -4.48 23.01 -6.73
C ALA A 60 -5.67 22.05 -6.93
N PHE A 61 -5.96 21.64 -8.18
CA PHE A 61 -7.02 20.67 -8.46
C PHE A 61 -6.67 19.27 -7.96
N ILE A 62 -5.45 18.78 -8.22
CA ILE A 62 -5.01 17.45 -7.78
C ILE A 62 -5.04 17.37 -6.24
N PHE A 63 -4.56 18.41 -5.56
CA PHE A 63 -4.58 18.49 -4.11
C PHE A 63 -6.01 18.50 -3.55
N ALA A 64 -6.92 19.25 -4.17
CA ALA A 64 -8.33 19.26 -3.80
C ALA A 64 -9.00 17.88 -3.97
N LEU A 65 -8.69 17.16 -5.05
CA LEU A 65 -9.18 15.80 -5.27
C LEU A 65 -8.58 14.80 -4.28
N GLY A 66 -7.40 15.08 -3.74
CA GLY A 66 -6.75 14.21 -2.77
C GLY A 66 -7.45 14.08 -1.43
N VAL A 67 -8.33 15.03 -1.08
CA VAL A 67 -9.21 14.92 0.10
C VAL A 67 -10.13 13.68 0.03
N PHE A 68 -10.44 13.21 -1.18
CA PHE A 68 -11.25 12.01 -1.38
C PHE A 68 -10.44 10.70 -1.33
N ASP A 69 -9.12 10.76 -1.21
CA ASP A 69 -8.29 9.55 -1.09
C ASP A 69 -8.43 8.93 0.31
N LYS A 70 -8.41 7.59 0.38
CA LYS A 70 -8.57 6.90 1.66
C LYS A 70 -7.29 7.07 2.48
N PRO A 71 -7.41 7.32 3.80
CA PRO A 71 -6.24 7.39 4.67
C PRO A 71 -5.42 6.10 4.57
N TYR A 72 -4.11 6.26 4.48
CA TYR A 72 -3.16 5.15 4.43
C TYR A 72 -3.41 4.23 5.64
N ARG A 73 -3.55 2.92 5.38
CA ARG A 73 -3.70 1.96 6.47
C ARG A 73 -2.34 1.80 7.13
N GLU A 74 -2.20 2.33 8.34
CA GLU A 74 -1.05 2.03 9.18
C GLU A 74 -0.95 0.52 9.38
N TYR A 75 0.21 -0.03 9.04
CA TYR A 75 0.51 -1.43 9.29
C TYR A 75 0.76 -1.59 10.79
N ASP A 76 -0.02 -2.48 11.41
CA ASP A 76 0.03 -2.73 12.84
C ASP A 76 1.25 -3.63 13.14
N TRP A 77 2.42 -2.99 13.34
CA TRP A 77 3.71 -3.65 13.53
C TRP A 77 3.74 -4.63 14.72
N SER A 78 2.77 -4.50 15.63
CA SER A 78 2.51 -5.40 16.76
C SER A 78 2.15 -6.83 16.33
N LYS A 79 1.63 -7.04 15.11
CA LYS A 79 1.22 -8.37 14.61
C LYS A 79 2.36 -9.16 13.96
N ILE A 80 3.48 -8.50 13.66
CA ILE A 80 4.64 -9.13 13.00
C ILE A 80 5.57 -9.76 14.05
N PHE A 81 5.59 -9.21 15.27
CA PHE A 81 6.32 -9.76 16.40
C PHE A 81 5.35 -10.19 17.50
N ASP A 82 4.61 -11.27 17.24
CA ASP A 82 3.92 -11.96 18.32
C ASP A 82 4.94 -12.79 19.13
N PHE A 83 5.59 -12.14 20.11
CA PHE A 83 6.48 -12.80 21.06
C PHE A 83 5.75 -13.85 21.93
N LYS A 84 4.41 -13.94 21.87
CA LYS A 84 3.61 -14.96 22.58
C LYS A 84 3.25 -16.16 21.71
N ALA A 85 3.58 -16.16 20.42
CA ALA A 85 3.42 -17.32 19.54
C ALA A 85 4.61 -18.30 19.63
N GLU A 86 5.31 -18.36 20.76
CA GLU A 86 6.16 -19.50 21.08
C GLU A 86 5.23 -20.65 21.49
N LYS A 87 4.73 -21.40 20.50
CA LYS A 87 4.22 -22.75 20.78
C LYS A 87 5.39 -23.50 21.42
N PRO A 88 5.26 -23.97 22.68
CA PRO A 88 6.33 -24.74 23.29
C PRO A 88 6.61 -25.92 22.37
N LEU A 89 7.86 -26.08 21.94
CA LEU A 89 8.23 -27.25 21.16
C LEU A 89 7.94 -28.45 22.05
N ASP A 90 6.98 -29.26 21.63
CA ASP A 90 6.51 -30.43 22.35
C ASP A 90 7.65 -31.45 22.40
N SER A 91 8.45 -31.37 23.47
CA SER A 91 9.58 -32.27 23.76
C SER A 91 9.13 -33.72 23.96
N THR A 92 7.82 -33.97 23.99
CA THR A 92 7.23 -35.31 24.00
C THR A 92 7.51 -36.10 22.71
N GLN A 93 7.87 -35.44 21.60
CA GLN A 93 8.30 -36.12 20.35
C GLN A 93 9.78 -36.49 20.29
N LEU A 94 10.58 -36.18 21.32
CA LEU A 94 11.99 -36.60 21.43
C LEU A 94 12.20 -37.80 22.36
N LYS A 95 11.11 -38.42 22.83
CA LYS A 95 11.14 -39.66 23.65
C LYS A 95 10.35 -40.79 22.98
N GLY A 96 10.58 -41.02 21.69
CA GLY A 96 9.89 -42.05 20.90
C GLY A 96 10.76 -42.82 19.92
N GLY A 97 12.09 -42.75 20.04
CA GLY A 97 13.04 -43.33 19.08
C GLY A 97 14.03 -44.32 19.66
N GLY A 98 13.67 -45.06 20.71
CA GLY A 98 14.58 -46.02 21.34
C GLY A 98 13.83 -47.15 22.04
N GLY A 99 13.62 -48.26 21.33
CA GLY A 99 13.21 -49.53 21.95
C GLY A 99 12.25 -50.37 21.12
N ALA A 100 12.78 -51.12 20.15
CA ALA A 100 12.15 -52.35 19.65
C ALA A 100 13.13 -53.17 18.78
N ILE A 101 14.08 -53.86 19.40
CA ILE A 101 14.61 -55.13 18.89
C ILE A 101 14.58 -56.09 20.08
N LEU A 102 14.23 -57.35 19.82
CA LEU A 102 14.09 -58.51 20.72
C LEU A 102 12.64 -58.84 21.16
N LYS A 103 11.92 -59.55 20.29
CA LYS A 103 10.96 -60.58 20.73
C LYS A 103 11.31 -61.87 20.01
N GLY A 104 11.78 -62.86 20.78
CA GLY A 104 12.07 -64.21 20.31
C GLY A 104 10.79 -64.97 19.99
N GLU A 105 10.87 -65.77 18.93
CA GLU A 105 9.93 -66.82 18.56
C GLU A 105 10.55 -68.14 19.00
N GLY A 106 9.81 -68.90 19.81
CA GLY A 106 10.21 -70.24 20.22
C GLY A 106 9.60 -71.29 19.30
N VAL A 107 10.46 -72.12 18.72
CA VAL A 107 10.34 -73.58 18.56
C VAL A 107 11.72 -74.17 18.79
#